data_AF-A0A0H5RCD5-F1
#
_entry.id   AF-A0A0H5RCD5-F1
#
_cell.length_a   1.000
_cell.length_b   1.000
_cell.length_c   1.000
_cell.angle_alpha   90.00
_cell.angle_beta   90.00
_cell.angle_gamma   90.00
#
_symmetry.space_group_name_H-M   'P 1'
#
loop_
_entity.id
_entity.type
_entity.pdbx_description
1 polymer ?
#
loop_
_entity_poly.entity_id
_entity_poly.type
_entity_poly.pdbx_seq_one_letter_code
_entity_poly.pdbx_strand_id
1 'polypeptide(L)'
;MGTAQSKSSLIIWQSDQSPVCSLCHERFGFVNRRHHCRSCGRLVCSPCSPYTDILWQYGLDDDYSYRICDECASKSITVLSLERNSYAFTLDAPFIDDSDDGLDKLQQGAAILCDLDKYPAFNPYLRPYFIQCFEKTFFRVVNQLVVREEASERLHQLWAVCRKHSEICDIPVEQQPVLSLSSTSALNGKNR
;
A
#
# COMPACT_ATOMS: atom_id res chain seq x y z
N MET A 1 -13.08 25.61 0.33
CA MET A 1 -12.63 25.44 1.73
C MET A 1 -12.25 23.98 1.89
N GLY A 2 -10.96 23.65 1.78
CA GLY A 2 -10.47 22.27 1.82
C GLY A 2 -10.46 21.77 3.26
N THR A 3 -11.20 20.71 3.56
CA THR A 3 -11.11 20.05 4.86
C THR A 3 -9.77 19.34 4.93
N ALA A 4 -8.88 19.82 5.80
CA ALA A 4 -7.66 19.13 6.17
C ALA A 4 -8.04 17.75 6.72
N GLN A 5 -7.87 16.72 5.89
CA GLN A 5 -8.09 15.34 6.27
C GLN A 5 -7.06 15.02 7.36
N SER A 6 -7.55 14.68 8.55
CA SER A 6 -6.72 14.30 9.70
C SER A 6 -5.70 13.25 9.25
N LYS A 7 -4.40 13.58 9.29
CA LYS A 7 -3.29 12.63 9.11
C LYS A 7 -3.45 11.55 10.18
N SER A 8 -4.20 10.48 9.90
CA SER A 8 -4.17 9.28 10.72
C SER A 8 -2.73 8.78 10.71
N SER A 9 -2.07 8.75 11.86
CA SER A 9 -0.73 8.21 11.95
C SER A 9 -0.76 6.78 11.43
N LEU A 10 -0.03 6.52 10.34
CA LEU A 10 0.08 5.19 9.71
C LEU A 10 0.73 4.14 10.62
N ILE A 11 1.25 4.58 11.76
CA ILE A 11 2.08 3.81 12.65
C ILE A 11 1.29 3.60 13.93
N ILE A 12 0.92 2.35 14.18
CA ILE A 12 0.24 1.99 15.42
C ILE A 12 1.31 1.80 16.49
N TRP A 13 1.27 2.65 17.51
CA TRP A 13 2.20 2.57 18.63
C TRP A 13 1.81 1.42 19.54
N GLN A 14 2.75 0.51 19.78
CA GLN A 14 2.57 -0.56 20.75
C GLN A 14 2.42 0.04 22.15
N SER A 15 1.47 -0.49 22.91
CA SER A 15 1.22 -0.09 24.30
C SER A 15 2.47 -0.26 25.19
N ASP A 16 2.70 0.75 26.03
CA ASP A 16 3.79 0.79 27.02
C ASP A 16 3.62 -0.22 28.16
N GLN A 17 2.49 -0.94 28.18
CA GLN A 17 2.18 -1.96 29.18
C GLN A 17 3.03 -3.23 29.01
N SER A 18 3.65 -3.45 27.84
CA SER A 18 4.53 -4.61 27.67
C SER A 18 5.71 -4.55 28.66
N PRO A 19 6.00 -5.66 29.37
CA PRO A 19 7.12 -5.72 30.32
C PRO A 19 8.45 -6.00 29.64
N VAL A 20 8.47 -6.34 28.33
CA VAL A 20 9.66 -6.79 27.60
C VAL A 20 9.83 -6.08 26.27
N CYS A 21 11.08 -5.97 25.81
CA CYS A 21 11.43 -5.48 24.49
C CYS A 21 10.83 -6.38 23.39
N SER A 22 10.25 -5.77 22.35
CA SER A 22 9.67 -6.50 21.22
C SER A 22 10.69 -7.14 20.28
N LEU A 23 11.98 -6.81 20.42
CA LEU A 23 13.06 -7.42 19.63
C LEU A 23 13.84 -8.47 20.43
N CYS A 24 14.49 -8.06 21.53
CA CYS A 24 15.33 -8.98 22.31
C CYS A 24 14.62 -9.68 23.47
N HIS A 25 13.36 -9.34 23.75
CA HIS A 25 12.56 -9.89 24.86
C HIS A 25 13.13 -9.67 26.27
N GLU A 26 14.18 -8.84 26.42
CA GLU A 26 14.69 -8.42 27.72
C GLU A 26 13.66 -7.59 28.50
N ARG A 27 13.58 -7.82 29.81
CA ARG A 27 12.65 -7.10 30.68
C ARG A 27 13.03 -5.62 30.80
N PHE A 28 12.04 -4.76 30.69
CA PHE A 28 12.19 -3.36 31.04
C PHE A 28 12.30 -3.19 32.56
N GLY A 29 13.01 -2.14 32.96
CA GLY A 29 13.22 -1.81 34.36
C GLY A 29 13.79 -0.40 34.52
N PHE A 30 14.44 -0.15 35.66
CA PHE A 30 15.00 1.17 35.97
C PHE A 30 16.19 1.55 35.06
N VAL A 31 16.94 0.57 34.56
CA VAL A 31 18.08 0.81 33.66
C VAL A 31 17.68 0.56 32.19
N ASN A 32 16.99 -0.55 31.94
CA ASN A 32 16.47 -0.88 30.62
C ASN A 32 15.12 -0.18 30.38
N ARG A 33 15.17 1.05 29.86
CA ARG A 33 13.97 1.89 29.65
C ARG A 33 13.24 1.52 28.35
N ARG A 34 11.96 1.87 28.33
CA ARG A 34 11.06 1.72 27.17
C ARG A 34 11.30 2.84 26.17
N HIS A 35 11.34 2.48 24.89
CA HIS A 35 11.35 3.40 23.76
C HIS A 35 10.46 2.85 22.65
N HIS A 36 9.94 3.69 21.78
CA HIS A 36 9.27 3.22 20.57
C HIS A 36 10.14 3.45 19.35
N CYS A 37 10.14 2.49 18.45
CA CYS A 37 10.59 2.71 17.08
C CYS A 37 9.56 3.61 16.38
N ARG A 38 9.98 4.77 15.87
CA ARG A 38 9.09 5.68 15.16
C ARG A 38 8.74 5.19 13.75
N SER A 39 9.42 4.18 13.21
CA SER A 39 9.09 3.59 11.91
C SER A 39 8.01 2.49 12.03
N CYS A 40 8.09 1.63 13.04
CA CYS A 40 7.17 0.49 13.17
C CYS A 40 6.32 0.50 14.45
N GLY A 41 6.45 1.51 15.32
CA GLY A 41 5.66 1.65 16.55
C GLY A 41 5.97 0.63 17.65
N ARG A 42 6.85 -0.35 17.45
CA ARG A 42 7.18 -1.36 18.45
C ARG A 42 7.87 -0.77 19.68
N LEU A 43 7.56 -1.34 20.84
CA LEU A 43 8.19 -1.03 22.12
C LEU A 43 9.53 -1.78 22.25
N VAL A 44 10.63 -1.05 22.28
CA VAL A 44 12.01 -1.54 22.21
C VAL A 44 12.88 -0.94 23.30
N CYS A 45 14.00 -1.60 23.61
CA CYS A 45 15.02 -1.07 24.50
C CYS A 45 16.03 -0.20 23.75
N SER A 46 16.88 0.52 24.49
CA SER A 46 17.95 1.35 23.90
C SER A 46 18.94 0.54 23.05
N PRO A 47 19.43 -0.64 23.50
CA PRO A 47 20.31 -1.48 22.67
C PRO A 47 19.70 -1.94 21.34
N CYS A 48 18.38 -2.16 21.29
CA CYS A 48 17.67 -2.57 20.07
C CYS A 48 17.19 -1.39 19.21
N SER A 49 17.52 -0.16 19.61
CA SER A 49 17.17 1.06 18.88
C SER A 49 18.25 2.15 18.96
N PRO A 50 19.51 1.83 18.63
CA PRO A 50 20.61 2.78 18.69
C PRO A 50 20.58 3.79 17.54
N TYR A 51 19.77 3.56 16.51
CA TYR A 51 19.73 4.34 15.27
C TYR A 51 18.65 5.42 15.28
N THR A 52 18.88 6.45 14.48
CA THR A 52 17.88 7.47 14.14
C THR A 52 17.87 7.67 12.63
N ASP A 53 16.69 7.94 12.05
CA ASP A 53 16.52 8.12 10.61
C ASP A 53 15.40 9.14 10.29
N ILE A 54 15.45 9.72 9.10
CA ILE A 54 14.38 10.57 8.57
C ILE A 54 13.31 9.66 7.97
N LEU A 55 12.07 9.81 8.41
CA LEU A 55 10.96 8.91 8.07
C LEU A 55 10.03 9.50 7.00
N TRP A 56 10.62 10.01 5.93
CA TRP A 56 9.91 10.66 4.83
C TRP A 56 8.88 9.70 4.17
N GLN A 57 9.10 8.39 4.22
CA GLN A 57 8.19 7.38 3.67
C GLN A 57 6.85 7.27 4.41
N TYR A 58 6.72 7.90 5.58
CA TYR A 58 5.47 7.98 6.34
C TYR A 58 4.94 9.43 6.46
N GLY A 59 5.51 10.37 5.69
CA GLY A 59 5.11 11.77 5.69
C GLY A 59 5.39 12.50 7.01
N LEU A 60 6.42 12.05 7.73
CA LEU A 60 7.03 12.78 8.83
C LEU A 60 7.99 13.85 8.27
N ASP A 61 8.21 14.87 9.09
CA ASP A 61 9.01 16.05 8.75
C ASP A 61 10.48 15.66 8.49
N ASP A 62 11.00 16.13 7.37
CA ASP A 62 12.34 15.89 6.85
C ASP A 62 13.44 16.59 7.68
N ASP A 63 13.08 17.61 8.46
CA ASP A 63 14.00 18.33 9.33
C ASP A 63 14.35 17.56 10.62
N TYR A 64 13.67 16.44 10.89
CA TYR A 64 13.82 15.68 12.13
C TYR A 64 14.23 14.23 11.88
N SER A 65 15.23 13.79 12.64
CA SER A 65 15.62 12.38 12.73
C SER A 65 14.90 11.72 13.92
N TYR A 66 14.33 10.54 13.68
CA TYR A 66 13.52 9.82 14.65
C TYR A 66 14.19 8.50 15.04
N ARG A 67 14.08 8.13 16.32
CA ARG A 67 14.58 6.83 16.81
C ARG A 67 13.92 5.66 16.09
N ILE A 68 14.73 4.74 15.59
CA ILE A 68 14.28 3.50 14.96
C ILE A 68 14.97 2.28 15.56
N CYS A 69 14.33 1.12 15.43
CA CYS A 69 14.91 -0.15 15.86
C CYS A 69 15.84 -0.74 14.80
N ASP A 70 16.69 -1.70 15.20
CA ASP A 70 17.69 -2.34 14.33
C ASP A 70 17.05 -2.92 13.06
N GLU A 71 15.93 -3.63 13.19
CA GLU A 71 15.21 -4.20 12.05
C GLU A 71 14.79 -3.12 11.04
N CYS A 72 14.30 -1.96 11.51
CA CYS A 72 13.90 -0.87 10.63
C CYS A 72 15.12 -0.19 9.98
N ALA A 73 16.21 -0.04 10.71
CA ALA A 73 17.46 0.53 10.18
C ALA A 73 18.11 -0.38 9.12
N SER A 74 17.86 -1.68 9.20
CA SER A 74 18.40 -2.68 8.26
C SER A 74 17.62 -2.84 6.95
N LYS A 75 16.50 -2.11 6.77
CA LYS A 75 15.69 -2.21 5.55
C LYS A 75 16.49 -1.78 4.32
N SER A 76 16.36 -2.54 3.24
CA SER A 76 16.99 -2.16 1.97
C SER A 76 16.32 -0.93 1.37
N ILE A 77 17.06 -0.21 0.53
CA ILE A 77 16.54 0.94 -0.22
C ILE A 77 15.28 0.54 -1.01
N THR A 78 15.25 -0.66 -1.59
CA THR A 78 14.08 -1.19 -2.30
C THR A 78 12.83 -1.26 -1.41
N VAL A 79 12.96 -1.72 -0.17
CA VAL A 79 11.84 -1.76 0.78
C VAL A 79 11.40 -0.35 1.15
N LEU A 80 12.34 0.56 1.41
CA LEU A 80 12.03 1.96 1.73
C LEU A 80 11.32 2.68 0.57
N SER A 81 11.76 2.45 -0.67
CA SER A 81 11.11 2.96 -1.87
C SER A 81 9.71 2.36 -2.06
N LEU A 82 9.52 1.07 -1.81
CA LEU A 82 8.21 0.44 -1.88
C LEU A 82 7.25 1.03 -0.83
N GLU A 83 7.73 1.26 0.40
CA GLU A 83 6.97 1.93 1.45
C GLU A 83 6.60 3.37 1.06
N ARG A 84 7.53 4.12 0.43
CA ARG A 84 7.26 5.44 -0.14
C ARG A 84 6.06 5.43 -1.07
N ASN A 85 6.12 4.55 -2.05
CA ASN A 85 5.19 4.52 -3.17
C ASN A 85 3.83 4.03 -2.67
N SER A 86 3.83 3.06 -1.75
CA SER A 86 2.62 2.60 -1.06
C SER A 86 1.95 3.74 -0.31
N TYR A 87 2.70 4.52 0.47
CA TYR A 87 2.14 5.65 1.20
C TYR A 87 1.66 6.77 0.27
N ALA A 88 2.45 7.15 -0.74
CA ALA A 88 2.04 8.15 -1.73
C ALA A 88 0.73 7.76 -2.41
N PHE A 89 0.59 6.50 -2.83
CA PHE A 89 -0.67 5.98 -3.36
C PHE A 89 -1.84 6.18 -2.38
N THR A 90 -1.65 5.93 -1.08
CA THR A 90 -2.73 6.13 -0.10
C THR A 90 -3.17 7.59 0.04
N LEU A 91 -2.29 8.54 -0.20
CA LEU A 91 -2.62 9.98 -0.22
C LEU A 91 -3.38 10.36 -1.48
N ASP A 92 -3.01 9.76 -2.62
CA ASP A 92 -3.63 10.02 -3.92
C ASP A 92 -4.98 9.29 -4.10
N ALA A 93 -5.18 8.17 -3.41
CA ALA A 93 -6.33 7.28 -3.52
C ALA A 93 -7.71 7.97 -3.55
N PRO A 94 -8.00 9.02 -2.75
CA PRO A 94 -9.26 9.75 -2.82
C PRO A 94 -9.51 10.49 -4.15
N PHE A 95 -8.45 10.82 -4.88
CA PHE A 95 -8.48 11.65 -6.09
C PHE A 95 -8.32 10.85 -7.38
N ILE A 96 -7.90 9.59 -7.29
CA ILE A 96 -7.78 8.70 -8.46
C ILE A 96 -9.17 8.49 -9.08
N ASP A 97 -9.36 8.79 -10.36
CA ASP A 97 -10.62 8.64 -11.09
C ASP A 97 -10.47 7.71 -12.31
N ASP A 98 -11.43 7.74 -13.23
CA ASP A 98 -11.47 6.93 -14.45
C ASP A 98 -10.75 7.58 -15.65
N SER A 99 -10.03 8.69 -15.43
CA SER A 99 -9.16 9.30 -16.46
C SER A 99 -7.92 8.44 -16.73
N ASP A 100 -7.22 8.70 -17.83
CA ASP A 100 -5.96 8.01 -18.15
C ASP A 100 -4.91 8.13 -17.03
N ASP A 101 -4.80 9.30 -16.37
CA ASP A 101 -3.90 9.51 -15.22
C ASP A 101 -4.35 8.70 -14.00
N GLY A 102 -5.66 8.63 -13.75
CA GLY A 102 -6.23 7.79 -12.70
C GLY A 102 -5.93 6.31 -12.92
N LEU A 103 -6.09 5.83 -14.16
CA LEU A 103 -5.76 4.45 -14.55
C LEU A 103 -4.26 4.16 -14.47
N ASP A 104 -3.39 5.11 -14.80
CA ASP A 104 -1.95 4.99 -14.62
C ASP A 104 -1.57 4.83 -13.14
N LYS A 105 -2.22 5.59 -12.25
CA LYS A 105 -2.04 5.47 -10.80
C LYS A 105 -2.54 4.14 -10.26
N LEU A 106 -3.68 3.63 -10.75
CA LEU A 106 -4.15 2.28 -10.41
C LEU A 106 -3.16 1.19 -10.85
N GLN A 107 -2.56 1.34 -12.03
CA GLN A 107 -1.52 0.42 -12.52
C GLN A 107 -0.27 0.44 -11.64
N GLN A 108 0.14 1.61 -11.15
CA GLN A 108 1.21 1.73 -10.17
C GLN A 108 0.84 1.05 -8.84
N GLY A 109 -0.39 1.24 -8.35
CA GLY A 109 -0.91 0.55 -7.18
C GLY A 109 -0.90 -0.98 -7.34
N ALA A 110 -1.32 -1.50 -8.49
CA ALA A 110 -1.29 -2.94 -8.77
C ALA A 110 0.15 -3.48 -8.80
N ALA A 111 1.11 -2.71 -9.31
CA ALA A 111 2.52 -3.09 -9.28
C ALA A 111 3.08 -3.13 -7.84
N ILE A 112 2.73 -2.15 -7.01
CA ILE A 112 3.08 -2.14 -5.57
C ILE A 112 2.54 -3.40 -4.91
N LEU A 113 1.26 -3.72 -5.11
CA LEU A 113 0.62 -4.91 -4.56
C LEU A 113 1.36 -6.20 -4.91
N CYS A 114 1.76 -6.37 -6.18
CA CYS A 114 2.55 -7.53 -6.63
C CYS A 114 3.92 -7.63 -5.96
N ASP A 115 4.52 -6.50 -5.59
CA ASP A 115 5.83 -6.44 -4.97
C ASP A 115 5.78 -6.68 -3.47
N LEU A 116 4.67 -6.38 -2.79
CA LEU A 116 4.55 -6.54 -1.34
C LEU A 116 4.94 -7.97 -0.89
N ASP A 117 4.52 -9.00 -1.60
CA ASP A 117 4.79 -10.40 -1.22
C ASP A 117 6.26 -10.80 -1.35
N LYS A 118 7.05 -10.03 -2.10
CA LYS A 118 8.50 -10.25 -2.26
C LYS A 118 9.30 -9.73 -1.07
N TYR A 119 8.73 -8.86 -0.25
CA TYR A 119 9.46 -8.13 0.80
C TYR A 119 8.82 -8.31 2.19
N PRO A 120 9.22 -9.35 2.94
CA PRO A 120 8.69 -9.59 4.29
C PRO A 120 9.08 -8.50 5.31
N ALA A 121 10.14 -7.73 5.04
CA ALA A 121 10.56 -6.60 5.87
C ALA A 121 9.71 -5.33 5.66
N PHE A 122 8.75 -5.35 4.73
CA PHE A 122 7.83 -4.24 4.51
C PHE A 122 7.03 -3.92 5.79
N ASN A 123 6.75 -2.64 6.02
CA ASN A 123 6.03 -2.18 7.21
C ASN A 123 4.67 -2.91 7.38
N PRO A 124 4.49 -3.69 8.46
CA PRO A 124 3.30 -4.54 8.64
C PRO A 124 2.02 -3.74 8.90
N TYR A 125 2.10 -2.44 9.21
CA TYR A 125 0.94 -1.56 9.40
C TYR A 125 0.57 -0.82 8.11
N LEU A 126 1.58 -0.44 7.32
CA LEU A 126 1.34 0.19 6.02
C LEU A 126 0.72 -0.79 5.03
N ARG A 127 1.06 -2.09 5.11
CA ARG A 127 0.57 -3.13 4.19
C ARG A 127 -0.97 -3.19 4.17
N PRO A 128 -1.64 -3.49 5.30
CA PRO A 128 -3.10 -3.57 5.32
C PRO A 128 -3.77 -2.23 5.00
N TYR A 129 -3.17 -1.12 5.40
CA TYR A 129 -3.70 0.21 5.09
C TYR A 129 -3.66 0.50 3.58
N PHE A 130 -2.53 0.23 2.93
CA PHE A 130 -2.37 0.36 1.48
C PHE A 130 -3.36 -0.53 0.72
N ILE A 131 -3.46 -1.82 1.09
CA ILE A 131 -4.37 -2.78 0.45
C ILE A 131 -5.82 -2.25 0.54
N GLN A 132 -6.24 -1.81 1.71
CA GLN A 132 -7.58 -1.25 1.90
C GLN A 132 -7.84 0.01 1.04
N CYS A 133 -6.86 0.92 0.95
CA CYS A 133 -6.95 2.10 0.09
C CYS A 133 -7.01 1.73 -1.40
N PHE A 134 -6.21 0.75 -1.81
CA PHE A 134 -6.16 0.25 -3.18
C PHE A 134 -7.50 -0.37 -3.58
N GLU A 135 -8.04 -1.30 -2.80
CA GLU A 135 -9.33 -1.96 -3.06
C GLU A 135 -10.47 -0.97 -3.22
N LYS A 136 -10.62 -0.04 -2.28
CA LYS A 136 -11.68 0.98 -2.33
C LYS A 136 -11.57 1.83 -3.58
N THR A 137 -10.36 2.23 -3.96
CA THR A 137 -10.11 3.02 -5.17
C THR A 137 -10.41 2.21 -6.42
N PHE A 138 -9.92 0.97 -6.47
CA PHE A 138 -10.10 0.06 -7.58
C PHE A 138 -11.58 -0.19 -7.85
N PHE A 139 -12.36 -0.62 -6.84
CA PHE A 139 -13.80 -0.85 -7.01
C PHE A 139 -14.56 0.41 -7.39
N ARG A 140 -14.19 1.57 -6.84
CA ARG A 140 -14.81 2.85 -7.21
C ARG A 140 -14.62 3.17 -8.68
N VAL A 141 -13.40 3.05 -9.21
CA VAL A 141 -13.10 3.33 -10.63
C VAL A 141 -13.70 2.28 -11.54
N VAL A 142 -13.61 0.99 -11.20
CA VAL A 142 -14.24 -0.09 -11.97
C VAL A 142 -15.75 0.13 -12.10
N ASN A 143 -16.44 0.45 -10.99
CA ASN A 143 -17.88 0.72 -11.02
C ASN A 143 -18.25 1.93 -11.89
N GLN A 144 -17.39 2.97 -11.94
CA GLN A 144 -17.61 4.11 -12.82
C GLN A 144 -17.52 3.73 -14.30
N LEU A 145 -16.55 2.90 -14.68
CA LEU A 145 -16.33 2.44 -16.05
C LEU A 145 -17.40 1.46 -16.53
N VAL A 146 -17.80 0.52 -15.68
CA VAL A 146 -18.87 -0.46 -16.00
C VAL A 146 -20.19 0.26 -16.32
N VAL A 147 -20.53 1.33 -15.59
CA VAL A 147 -21.73 2.15 -15.84
C VAL A 147 -21.69 2.85 -17.21
N ARG A 148 -20.50 3.09 -17.78
CA ARG A 148 -20.32 3.75 -19.07
C ARG A 148 -20.21 2.79 -20.26
N GLU A 149 -20.31 1.47 -20.05
CA GLU A 149 -20.07 0.42 -21.06
C GLU A 149 -18.68 0.46 -21.72
N GLU A 150 -17.74 1.20 -21.13
CA GLU A 150 -16.36 1.30 -21.61
C GLU A 150 -15.50 0.24 -20.91
N ALA A 151 -15.58 -0.99 -21.38
CA ALA A 151 -14.69 -2.06 -20.95
C ALA A 151 -13.29 -1.87 -21.56
N SER A 152 -12.47 -0.99 -20.99
CA SER A 152 -11.10 -0.77 -21.46
C SER A 152 -10.26 -2.03 -21.23
N GLU A 153 -9.49 -2.43 -22.24
CA GLU A 153 -8.54 -3.55 -22.16
C GLU A 153 -7.57 -3.41 -20.97
N ARG A 154 -7.24 -2.15 -20.61
CA ARG A 154 -6.41 -1.80 -19.46
C ARG A 154 -7.03 -2.23 -18.13
N LEU A 155 -8.33 -2.01 -17.94
CA LEU A 155 -9.02 -2.40 -16.72
C LEU A 155 -9.10 -3.92 -16.56
N HIS A 156 -9.23 -4.63 -17.68
CA HIS A 156 -9.16 -6.10 -17.72
C HIS A 156 -7.80 -6.63 -17.28
N GLN A 157 -6.73 -6.05 -17.80
CA GLN A 157 -5.36 -6.41 -17.43
C GLN A 157 -5.12 -6.11 -15.94
N LEU A 158 -5.56 -4.95 -15.44
CA LEU A 158 -5.51 -4.59 -14.02
C LEU A 158 -6.27 -5.60 -13.16
N TRP A 159 -7.50 -5.94 -13.54
CA TRP A 159 -8.32 -6.92 -12.83
C TRP A 159 -7.65 -8.30 -12.75
N ALA A 160 -7.06 -8.77 -13.87
CA ALA A 160 -6.35 -10.05 -13.93
C ALA A 160 -5.12 -10.12 -13.01
N VAL A 161 -4.47 -8.99 -12.74
CA VAL A 161 -3.39 -8.86 -11.77
C VAL A 161 -3.93 -8.89 -10.34
N CYS A 162 -4.92 -8.04 -10.06
CA CYS A 162 -5.42 -7.83 -8.71
C CYS A 162 -6.13 -9.07 -8.14
N ARG A 163 -6.84 -9.83 -8.97
CA ARG A 163 -7.55 -11.07 -8.57
C ARG A 163 -6.64 -12.23 -8.14
N LYS A 164 -5.32 -12.06 -8.17
CA LYS A 164 -4.36 -13.04 -7.62
C LYS A 164 -4.09 -12.80 -6.14
N HIS A 165 -4.45 -11.62 -5.64
CA HIS A 165 -4.33 -11.26 -4.24
C HIS A 165 -5.68 -11.52 -3.55
N SER A 166 -5.65 -12.40 -2.56
CA SER A 166 -6.83 -12.95 -1.88
C SER A 166 -7.79 -11.92 -1.32
N GLU A 167 -7.29 -10.73 -0.98
CA GLU A 167 -8.03 -9.64 -0.37
C GLU A 167 -8.93 -8.89 -1.38
N ILE A 168 -8.63 -8.98 -2.69
CA ILE A 168 -9.31 -8.22 -3.75
C ILE A 168 -10.40 -9.05 -4.46
N CYS A 169 -10.59 -10.31 -4.07
CA CYS A 169 -11.28 -11.31 -4.87
C CYS A 169 -12.79 -11.46 -4.63
N ASP A 170 -13.54 -10.37 -4.43
CA ASP A 170 -15.01 -10.44 -4.32
C ASP A 170 -15.73 -9.34 -5.13
N ILE A 171 -15.46 -9.24 -6.44
CA ILE A 171 -16.42 -8.59 -7.36
C ILE A 171 -17.42 -9.65 -7.83
N PRO A 172 -18.74 -9.46 -7.60
CA PRO A 172 -19.80 -10.29 -8.17
C PRO A 172 -19.58 -10.47 -9.67
N VAL A 173 -19.80 -11.67 -10.20
CA VAL A 173 -19.52 -11.99 -11.62
C VAL A 173 -20.18 -10.98 -12.56
N GLU A 174 -21.33 -10.44 -12.19
CA GLU A 174 -22.09 -9.45 -12.95
C GLU A 174 -21.43 -8.06 -13.03
N GLN A 175 -20.51 -7.74 -12.11
CA GLN A 175 -19.76 -6.47 -12.04
C GLN A 175 -18.32 -6.60 -12.55
N GLN A 176 -17.90 -7.81 -12.92
CA GLN A 176 -16.58 -7.99 -13.51
C GLN A 176 -16.55 -7.31 -14.88
N PRO A 177 -15.49 -6.55 -15.21
CA PRO A 177 -15.36 -6.02 -16.55
C PRO A 177 -15.35 -7.22 -17.48
N VAL A 178 -16.29 -7.28 -18.42
CA VAL A 178 -16.38 -8.30 -19.48
C VAL A 178 -15.75 -7.70 -20.72
N LEU A 179 -14.87 -8.43 -21.42
CA LEU A 179 -14.37 -7.96 -22.70
C LEU A 179 -15.58 -8.05 -23.62
N SER A 180 -16.13 -6.93 -24.07
CA SER A 180 -17.00 -6.95 -25.23
C SER A 180 -16.15 -7.47 -26.39
N LEU A 181 -16.28 -8.75 -26.70
CA LEU A 181 -15.73 -9.33 -27.92
C LEU A 181 -16.48 -8.72 -29.11
N SER A 182 -16.03 -7.57 -29.57
CA SER A 182 -16.42 -6.97 -30.85
C SER A 182 -15.18 -6.26 -31.39
N SER A 183 -14.54 -6.66 -32.50
CA SER A 183 -15.05 -7.34 -33.67
C SER A 183 -13.90 -8.04 -34.39
N THR A 184 -13.94 -9.36 -34.57
CA THR A 184 -13.18 -9.97 -35.66
C THR A 184 -13.87 -9.58 -36.96
N SER A 185 -13.29 -8.59 -37.62
CA SER A 185 -13.56 -8.16 -38.97
C SER A 185 -13.81 -9.36 -39.88
N ALA A 186 -14.97 -9.37 -40.52
CA ALA A 186 -15.23 -10.20 -41.69
C ALA A 186 -14.25 -9.80 -42.80
N LEU A 187 -13.11 -10.48 -42.88
CA LEU A 187 -12.19 -10.46 -44.02
C LEU A 187 -11.78 -11.91 -44.35
N ASN A 188 -12.61 -12.58 -45.16
CA ASN A 188 -12.26 -13.56 -46.19
C ASN A 188 -13.55 -14.29 -46.63
N GLY A 189 -13.92 -14.39 -47.91
CA GLY A 189 -13.26 -13.95 -49.11
C GLY A 189 -14.16 -14.16 -50.33
N LYS A 190 -13.98 -13.32 -51.36
CA LYS A 190 -14.22 -13.73 -52.74
C LYS A 190 -13.19 -14.80 -53.09
N ASN A 191 -13.64 -15.98 -53.54
CA ASN A 191 -13.05 -16.75 -54.64
C ASN A 191 -13.76 -18.10 -54.82
N ARG A 192 -14.85 -18.13 -55.59
CA ARG A 192 -15.03 -18.89 -56.85
C ARG A 192 -16.48 -18.79 -57.32
#